data_AF-A0A942ACM0-F1
#
_entry.id   AF-A0A942ACM0-F1
#
_cell.length_a   1.000
_cell.length_b   1.000
_cell.length_c   1.000
_cell.angle_alpha   90.00
_cell.angle_beta   90.00
_cell.angle_gamma   90.00
#
_symmetry.space_group_name_H-M   'P 1'
#
loop_
_entity.id
_entity.type
_entity.pdbx_description
1 polymer ?
#
loop_
_entity_poly.entity_id
_entity_poly.type
_entity_poly.pdbx_seq_one_letter_code
_entity_poly.pdbx_strand_id
1 'polypeptide(L)'
;MECIDYDTFVDFAEMLRSARRAAGITQAELAKRSGVARPNIAAYETGRREPLIGMADTLLTAAGVTWLVEPSPEWSWTSGRRPYAVPSRLWRLPASDAIRHLRTDSHLWWSGPPRVFDLSDRHQRLRAYEIVLREGVPRDITETVDSVLLCDAWPDLVLPGELRVAWQPLIDEVLIGAMLPAPAPAK
;
A
#
# COMPACT_ATOMS: atom_id res chain seq x y z
N MET A 1 15.34 -20.06 -1.18
CA MET A 1 14.02 -19.99 -0.52
C MET A 1 13.68 -18.52 -0.48
N GLU A 2 13.26 -18.00 -1.63
CA GLU A 2 13.09 -16.57 -1.87
C GLU A 2 11.70 -16.18 -1.39
N CYS A 3 11.66 -15.43 -0.30
CA CYS A 3 10.46 -14.72 0.13
C CYS A 3 10.34 -13.47 -0.74
N ILE A 4 9.43 -13.52 -1.72
CA ILE A 4 8.86 -12.30 -2.31
C ILE A 4 7.35 -12.51 -2.33
N ASP A 5 6.73 -12.40 -1.15
CA ASP A 5 5.29 -12.15 -1.05
C ASP A 5 5.09 -10.63 -1.08
N TYR A 6 4.87 -10.12 -2.28
CA TYR A 6 4.50 -8.74 -2.60
C TYR A 6 2.99 -8.52 -2.44
N ASP A 7 2.35 -9.17 -1.45
CA ASP A 7 0.89 -9.32 -1.35
C ASP A 7 0.17 -8.08 -0.76
N THR A 8 0.57 -6.88 -1.15
CA THR A 8 -0.20 -5.65 -0.89
C THR A 8 -0.04 -4.60 -1.99
N PHE A 9 0.77 -4.88 -3.02
CA PHE A 9 0.86 -4.07 -4.23
C PHE A 9 0.44 -4.94 -5.42
N VAL A 10 -0.52 -4.45 -6.21
CA VAL A 10 -0.94 -5.13 -7.44
C VAL A 10 0.29 -5.38 -8.32
N ASP A 11 0.57 -6.64 -8.63
CA ASP A 11 1.64 -7.03 -9.55
C ASP A 11 1.41 -6.34 -10.91
N PHE A 12 2.47 -5.75 -11.48
CA PHE A 12 2.42 -5.15 -12.81
C PHE A 12 1.82 -6.11 -13.85
N ALA A 13 2.10 -7.41 -13.74
CA ALA A 13 1.54 -8.41 -14.64
C ALA A 13 0.01 -8.42 -14.61
N GLU A 14 -0.58 -8.35 -13.42
CA GLU A 14 -2.02 -8.28 -13.23
C GLU A 14 -2.60 -6.94 -13.66
N MET A 15 -1.91 -5.83 -13.32
CA MET A 15 -2.31 -4.49 -13.73
C MET A 15 -2.38 -4.38 -15.25
N LEU A 16 -1.33 -4.79 -15.96
CA LEU A 16 -1.27 -4.75 -17.42
C LEU A 16 -2.34 -5.62 -18.05
N ARG A 17 -2.52 -6.85 -17.55
CA ARG A 17 -3.53 -7.79 -18.04
C ARG A 17 -4.95 -7.24 -17.83
N SER A 18 -5.21 -6.65 -16.67
CA SER A 18 -6.51 -6.06 -16.32
C SER A 18 -6.82 -4.82 -17.16
N ALA A 19 -5.84 -3.92 -17.31
CA ALA A 19 -5.95 -2.75 -18.19
C ALA A 19 -6.27 -3.17 -19.63
N ARG A 20 -5.52 -4.14 -20.17
CA ARG A 20 -5.73 -4.66 -21.52
C ARG A 20 -7.13 -5.25 -21.71
N ARG A 21 -7.60 -6.03 -20.73
CA ARG A 21 -8.95 -6.65 -20.75
C ARG A 21 -10.06 -5.60 -20.66
N ALA A 22 -9.90 -4.60 -19.80
CA ALA A 22 -10.85 -3.49 -19.67
C ALA A 22 -10.95 -2.67 -20.97
N ALA A 23 -9.85 -2.50 -21.69
CA ALA A 23 -9.81 -1.86 -22.99
C ALA A 23 -10.32 -2.75 -24.15
N GLY A 24 -10.63 -4.02 -23.90
CA GLY A 24 -11.14 -4.95 -24.91
C GLY A 24 -10.12 -5.35 -26.00
N ILE A 25 -8.82 -5.14 -25.78
CA ILE A 25 -7.78 -5.42 -26.78
C ILE A 25 -7.04 -6.74 -26.50
N THR A 26 -6.48 -7.37 -27.54
CA THR A 26 -5.69 -8.59 -27.41
C THR A 26 -4.22 -8.28 -27.12
N GLN A 27 -3.43 -9.28 -26.71
CA GLN A 27 -1.96 -9.10 -26.58
C GLN A 27 -1.30 -8.70 -27.91
N ALA A 28 -1.85 -9.16 -29.05
CA ALA A 28 -1.35 -8.80 -30.37
C ALA A 28 -1.66 -7.33 -30.72
N GLU A 29 -2.83 -6.85 -30.33
CA GLU A 29 -3.21 -5.45 -30.52
C GLU A 29 -2.42 -4.53 -29.58
N LEU A 30 -2.20 -4.93 -28.32
CA LEU A 30 -1.32 -4.19 -27.42
C LEU A 30 0.13 -4.16 -27.93
N ALA A 31 0.61 -5.24 -28.54
CA ALA A 31 1.92 -5.27 -29.20
C ALA A 31 2.01 -4.26 -30.34
N LYS A 32 0.98 -4.21 -31.19
CA LYS A 32 0.90 -3.26 -32.29
C LYS A 32 0.88 -1.81 -31.80
N ARG A 33 0.15 -1.52 -30.71
CA ARG A 33 0.03 -0.17 -30.13
C ARG A 33 1.28 0.30 -29.39
N SER A 34 1.92 -0.59 -28.64
CA SER A 34 3.10 -0.27 -27.82
C SER A 34 4.42 -0.39 -28.58
N GLY A 35 4.44 -1.04 -29.75
CA GLY A 35 5.68 -1.38 -30.46
C GLY A 35 6.47 -2.53 -29.80
N VAL A 36 5.93 -3.14 -28.75
CA VAL A 36 6.57 -4.23 -28.02
C VAL A 36 6.18 -5.57 -28.64
N ALA A 37 7.15 -6.45 -28.89
CA ALA A 37 6.87 -7.77 -29.44
C ALA A 37 5.89 -8.56 -28.54
N ARG A 38 4.87 -9.18 -29.13
CA ARG A 38 3.85 -9.96 -28.42
C ARG A 38 4.41 -11.00 -27.41
N PRO A 39 5.51 -11.73 -27.71
CA PRO A 39 6.11 -12.64 -26.72
C PRO A 39 6.59 -11.93 -25.45
N ASN A 40 7.08 -10.69 -25.55
CA ASN A 40 7.48 -9.90 -24.38
C ASN A 40 6.25 -9.50 -23.55
N ILE A 41 5.15 -9.10 -24.20
CA ILE A 41 3.88 -8.83 -23.52
C ILE A 41 3.38 -10.07 -22.77
N ALA A 42 3.45 -11.24 -23.39
CA ALA A 42 3.06 -12.48 -22.72
C ALA A 42 3.96 -12.79 -21.51
N ALA A 43 5.27 -12.53 -21.61
CA ALA A 43 6.20 -12.69 -20.49
C ALA A 43 5.90 -11.71 -19.34
N TYR A 44 5.60 -10.44 -19.67
CA TYR A 44 5.18 -9.44 -18.70
C TYR A 44 3.85 -9.80 -18.02
N GLU A 45 2.80 -10.13 -18.80
CA GLU A 45 1.50 -10.50 -18.26
C GLU A 45 1.51 -11.79 -17.44
N THR A 46 2.58 -12.60 -17.50
CA THR A 46 2.72 -13.83 -16.70
C THR A 46 3.68 -13.67 -15.53
N GLY A 47 4.21 -12.47 -15.29
CA GLY A 47 5.19 -12.20 -14.22
C GLY A 47 6.56 -12.85 -14.46
N ARG A 48 6.80 -13.47 -15.63
CA ARG A 48 8.11 -14.08 -15.96
C ARG A 48 9.20 -13.05 -16.20
N ARG A 49 8.81 -11.81 -16.45
CA ARG A 49 9.71 -10.67 -16.62
C ARG A 49 9.02 -9.44 -16.05
N GLU A 50 9.79 -8.57 -15.42
CA GLU A 50 9.34 -7.23 -15.06
C GLU A 50 9.92 -6.20 -16.05
N PRO A 51 9.12 -5.23 -16.51
CA PRO A 51 9.61 -4.13 -17.32
C PRO A 51 10.29 -3.06 -16.47
N LEU A 52 11.20 -2.30 -17.09
CA LEU A 52 11.62 -1.02 -16.53
C LEU A 52 10.46 -0.03 -16.56
N ILE A 53 10.52 0.99 -15.70
CA ILE A 53 9.44 1.98 -15.54
C ILE A 53 8.98 2.63 -16.85
N GLY A 54 9.90 2.98 -17.75
CA GLY A 54 9.55 3.57 -19.05
C GLY A 54 8.83 2.59 -19.99
N MET A 55 9.13 1.30 -19.88
CA MET A 55 8.42 0.26 -20.64
C MET A 55 7.05 -0.04 -20.02
N ALA A 56 6.95 -0.01 -18.69
CA ALA A 56 5.66 -0.09 -17.98
C ALA A 56 4.72 1.05 -18.43
N ASP A 57 5.23 2.28 -18.47
CA ASP A 57 4.50 3.46 -18.95
C ASP A 57 3.99 3.28 -20.38
N THR A 58 4.89 2.85 -21.28
CA THR A 58 4.56 2.62 -22.70
C THR A 58 3.43 1.60 -22.83
N LEU A 59 3.48 0.49 -22.08
CA LEU A 59 2.50 -0.58 -22.14
C LEU A 59 1.13 -0.16 -21.56
N LEU A 60 1.12 0.51 -20.40
CA LEU A 60 -0.11 0.96 -19.75
C LEU A 60 -0.80 2.08 -20.56
N THR A 61 -0.01 3.04 -21.06
CA THR A 61 -0.52 4.09 -21.94
C THR A 61 -1.08 3.51 -23.24
N ALA A 62 -0.42 2.52 -23.85
CA ALA A 62 -0.93 1.84 -25.05
C ALA A 62 -2.21 1.01 -24.79
N ALA A 63 -2.41 0.54 -23.56
CA ALA A 63 -3.65 -0.07 -23.11
C ALA A 63 -4.78 0.96 -22.86
N GLY A 64 -4.47 2.26 -22.92
CA GLY A 64 -5.45 3.34 -22.77
C GLY A 64 -5.81 3.64 -21.32
N VAL A 65 -4.94 3.28 -20.36
CA VAL A 65 -5.16 3.57 -18.93
C VAL A 65 -4.23 4.67 -18.46
N THR A 66 -4.77 5.56 -17.62
CA THR A 66 -3.95 6.46 -16.80
C THR A 66 -3.49 5.70 -15.57
N TRP A 67 -2.21 5.75 -15.28
CA TRP A 67 -1.60 5.10 -14.13
C TRP A 67 -0.77 6.13 -13.36
N LEU A 68 -0.65 5.94 -12.05
CA LEU A 68 0.13 6.80 -11.17
C LEU A 68 1.06 5.92 -10.36
N VAL A 69 2.31 6.37 -10.21
CA VAL A 69 3.26 5.77 -9.27
C VAL A 69 3.09 6.47 -7.94
N GLU A 70 2.64 5.72 -6.96
CA GLU A 70 2.72 6.16 -5.57
C GLU A 70 4.05 5.70 -4.99
N PRO A 71 4.92 6.63 -4.55
CA PRO A 71 6.17 6.23 -3.93
C PRO A 71 5.88 5.44 -2.65
N SER A 72 6.61 4.35 -2.46
CA SER A 72 6.58 3.61 -1.20
C SER A 72 7.12 4.49 -0.07
N PRO A 73 6.61 4.34 1.17
CA PRO A 73 7.15 5.05 2.31
C PRO A 73 8.62 4.65 2.55
N GLU A 74 9.47 5.64 2.78
CA GLU A 74 10.79 5.41 3.35
C GLU A 74 10.65 5.30 4.87
N TRP A 75 11.47 4.46 5.49
CA TRP A 75 11.36 4.17 6.92
C TRP A 75 12.55 4.71 7.68
N SER A 76 12.23 5.40 8.77
CA SER A 76 13.18 5.85 9.78
C SER A 76 12.78 5.30 11.15
N TRP A 77 13.64 5.51 12.14
CA TRP A 77 13.41 5.04 13.51
C TRP A 77 13.59 6.19 14.49
N THR A 78 12.76 6.25 15.52
CA THR A 78 12.97 7.20 16.62
C THR A 78 14.24 6.86 17.41
N SER A 79 14.82 7.82 18.12
CA SER A 79 16.12 7.66 18.80
C SER A 79 16.02 7.22 20.27
N GLY A 80 14.81 7.02 20.78
CA GLY A 80 14.57 6.58 22.15
C GLY A 80 15.06 5.16 22.45
N ARG A 81 15.00 4.78 23.73
CA ARG A 81 15.43 3.44 24.20
C ARG A 81 14.66 2.29 23.55
N ARG A 82 13.42 2.56 23.13
CA ARG A 82 12.56 1.65 22.39
C ARG A 82 12.19 2.34 21.07
N PRO A 83 13.01 2.19 20.02
CA PRO A 83 12.81 2.91 18.78
C PRO A 83 11.53 2.44 18.09
N TYR A 84 10.74 3.37 17.59
CA TYR A 84 9.55 3.07 16.80
C TYR A 84 9.79 3.38 15.33
N ALA A 85 9.18 2.58 14.44
CA ALA A 85 9.24 2.81 13.01
C ALA A 85 8.38 4.04 12.63
N VAL A 86 8.93 4.93 11.82
CA VAL A 86 8.26 6.16 11.36
C VAL A 86 8.39 6.24 9.84
N PRO A 87 7.28 6.22 9.09
CA PRO A 87 7.31 6.33 7.64
C PRO A 87 7.45 7.80 7.22
N SER A 88 7.97 8.03 6.01
CA SER A 88 8.05 9.36 5.40
C SER A 88 6.70 9.92 4.93
N ARG A 89 5.70 9.05 4.73
CA ARG A 89 4.33 9.41 4.31
C ARG A 89 3.35 8.29 4.68
N LEU A 90 2.05 8.62 4.75
CA LEU A 90 0.99 7.61 4.86
C LEU A 90 0.52 7.12 3.49
N TRP A 91 -0.09 5.94 3.46
CA TRP A 91 -0.58 5.26 2.25
C TRP A 91 -2.02 4.79 2.43
N ARG A 92 -2.65 4.42 1.31
CA ARG A 92 -3.99 3.80 1.29
C ARG A 92 -3.87 2.31 1.07
N LEU A 93 -4.69 1.55 1.78
CA LEU A 93 -4.87 0.13 1.50
C LEU A 93 -6.07 -0.07 0.56
N PRO A 94 -6.09 -1.15 -0.24
CA PRO A 94 -7.32 -1.62 -0.84
C PRO A 94 -8.39 -1.78 0.22
N ALA A 95 -9.64 -1.43 -0.10
CA ALA A 95 -10.72 -1.42 0.88
C ALA A 95 -10.92 -2.79 1.55
N SER A 96 -10.76 -3.89 0.78
CA SER A 96 -10.80 -5.26 1.29
C SER A 96 -9.78 -5.50 2.39
N ASP A 97 -8.58 -4.95 2.22
CA ASP A 97 -7.45 -5.19 3.12
C ASP A 97 -7.57 -4.31 4.36
N ALA A 98 -8.03 -3.07 4.19
CA ALA A 98 -8.25 -2.12 5.28
C ALA A 98 -9.32 -2.59 6.30
N ILE A 99 -10.26 -3.46 5.89
CA ILE A 99 -11.37 -3.96 6.71
C ILE A 99 -11.32 -5.47 6.96
N ARG A 100 -10.20 -6.13 6.61
CA ARG A 100 -10.08 -7.59 6.71
C ARG A 100 -10.06 -8.09 8.16
N HIS A 101 -10.19 -9.41 8.31
CA HIS A 101 -9.82 -10.08 9.55
C HIS A 101 -8.29 -10.23 9.62
N LEU A 102 -7.64 -9.39 10.43
CA LEU A 102 -6.21 -9.44 10.67
C LEU A 102 -5.87 -10.55 11.67
N ARG A 103 -5.01 -11.49 11.28
CA ARG A 103 -4.41 -12.46 12.18
C ARG A 103 -3.08 -11.91 12.66
N THR A 104 -2.88 -11.76 13.96
CA THR A 104 -1.57 -11.35 14.49
C THR A 104 -0.64 -12.56 14.54
N ASP A 105 0.49 -12.46 13.86
CA ASP A 105 1.58 -13.43 13.99
C ASP A 105 2.33 -13.26 15.31
N SER A 106 3.09 -14.30 15.67
CA SER A 106 3.73 -14.42 16.99
C SER A 106 4.73 -13.30 17.33
N HIS A 107 5.28 -12.58 16.34
CA HIS A 107 6.21 -11.48 16.63
C HIS A 107 5.50 -10.20 17.10
N LEU A 108 4.24 -9.99 16.73
CA LEU A 108 3.42 -8.88 17.24
C LEU A 108 2.82 -9.20 18.63
N TRP A 109 2.82 -10.47 19.00
CA TRP A 109 2.10 -10.98 20.16
C TRP A 109 2.88 -12.08 20.89
N TRP A 110 3.71 -11.69 21.84
CA TRP A 110 4.66 -12.56 22.54
C TRP A 110 4.07 -13.38 23.72
N SER A 111 2.78 -13.20 24.09
CA SER A 111 2.15 -14.02 25.13
C SER A 111 0.65 -14.28 24.89
N GLY A 112 0.28 -15.54 24.73
CA GLY A 112 -1.11 -16.00 24.53
C GLY A 112 -1.42 -16.46 23.10
N PRO A 113 -2.63 -16.99 22.85
CA PRO A 113 -3.01 -17.49 21.54
C PRO A 113 -3.06 -16.36 20.49
N PRO A 114 -2.76 -16.66 19.19
CA PRO A 114 -2.93 -15.70 18.11
C PRO A 114 -4.31 -15.07 18.15
N ARG A 115 -4.37 -13.74 18.12
CA ARG A 115 -5.63 -13.00 18.08
C ARG A 115 -6.01 -12.70 16.65
N VAL A 116 -7.31 -12.74 16.41
CA VAL A 116 -7.91 -12.25 15.16
C VAL A 116 -8.62 -10.96 15.50
N PHE A 117 -8.31 -9.90 14.77
CA PHE A 117 -8.99 -8.61 14.84
C PHE A 117 -9.81 -8.42 13.57
N ASP A 118 -11.11 -8.21 13.71
CA ASP A 118 -11.92 -7.70 12.61
C ASP A 118 -11.63 -6.20 12.44
N LEU A 119 -10.91 -5.82 11.38
CA LEU A 119 -10.56 -4.42 11.14
C LEU A 119 -11.76 -3.58 10.68
N SER A 120 -12.89 -4.20 10.29
CA SER A 120 -14.11 -3.46 10.01
C SER A 120 -14.72 -2.88 11.30
N ASP A 121 -14.57 -3.57 12.43
CA ASP A 121 -14.96 -3.09 13.76
C ASP A 121 -13.97 -2.06 14.30
N ARG A 122 -14.46 -0.88 14.66
CA ARG A 122 -13.59 0.25 15.07
C ARG A 122 -12.82 -0.03 16.35
N HIS A 123 -13.43 -0.69 17.33
CA HIS A 123 -12.77 -0.98 18.60
C HIS A 123 -11.65 -2.00 18.42
N GLN A 124 -11.89 -3.04 17.63
CA GLN A 124 -10.88 -4.03 17.27
C GLN A 124 -9.77 -3.41 16.41
N ARG A 125 -10.11 -2.52 15.47
CA ARG A 125 -9.13 -1.78 14.66
C ARG A 125 -8.24 -0.87 15.48
N LEU A 126 -8.79 -0.12 16.44
CA LEU A 126 -7.98 0.67 17.40
C LEU A 126 -6.94 -0.22 18.07
N ARG A 127 -7.38 -1.38 18.58
CA ARG A 127 -6.48 -2.28 19.28
C ARG A 127 -5.41 -2.88 18.36
N ALA A 128 -5.77 -3.24 17.14
CA ALA A 128 -4.83 -3.73 16.14
C ALA A 128 -3.78 -2.65 15.79
N TYR A 129 -4.22 -1.40 15.57
CA TYR A 129 -3.33 -0.29 15.24
C TYR A 129 -2.39 0.04 16.40
N GLU A 130 -2.87 0.06 17.64
CA GLU A 130 -2.01 0.22 18.81
C GLU A 130 -0.91 -0.83 18.87
N ILE A 131 -1.24 -2.10 18.62
CA ILE A 131 -0.27 -3.20 18.65
C ILE A 131 0.75 -3.04 17.51
N VAL A 132 0.26 -2.89 16.28
CA VAL A 132 1.11 -2.84 15.08
C VAL A 132 2.03 -1.62 15.09
N LEU A 133 1.54 -0.45 15.52
CA LEU A 133 2.39 0.75 15.58
C LEU A 133 3.45 0.68 16.69
N ARG A 134 3.20 -0.07 17.76
CA ARG A 134 4.14 -0.20 18.89
C ARG A 134 5.16 -1.31 18.71
N GLU A 135 4.75 -2.41 18.10
CA GLU A 135 5.47 -3.68 18.08
C GLU A 135 5.85 -4.14 16.67
N GLY A 136 5.21 -3.58 15.64
CA GLY A 136 5.37 -4.01 14.26
C GLY A 136 6.62 -3.48 13.59
N VAL A 137 7.10 -4.26 12.63
CA VAL A 137 8.12 -3.81 11.66
C VAL A 137 7.43 -3.05 10.51
N PRO A 138 8.19 -2.32 9.67
CA PRO A 138 7.66 -1.63 8.50
C PRO A 138 6.64 -2.42 7.67
N ARG A 139 6.88 -3.72 7.46
CA ARG A 139 5.97 -4.60 6.73
C ARG A 139 4.61 -4.72 7.42
N ASP A 140 4.59 -5.07 8.71
CA ASP A 140 3.34 -5.22 9.47
C ASP A 140 2.49 -3.95 9.42
N ILE A 141 3.15 -2.80 9.57
CA ILE A 141 2.51 -1.49 9.56
C ILE A 141 1.97 -1.19 8.16
N THR A 142 2.79 -1.39 7.11
CA THR A 142 2.39 -1.17 5.70
C THR A 142 1.17 -1.99 5.33
N GLU A 143 1.12 -3.25 5.73
CA GLU A 143 0.05 -4.16 5.35
C GLU A 143 -1.24 -3.92 6.16
N THR A 144 -1.20 -3.23 7.29
CA THR A 144 -2.33 -3.14 8.23
C THR A 144 -2.95 -1.75 8.31
N VAL A 145 -2.15 -0.70 8.22
CA VAL A 145 -2.58 0.67 8.50
C VAL A 145 -3.02 1.36 7.21
N ASP A 146 -4.27 1.83 7.19
CA ASP A 146 -4.80 2.71 6.12
C ASP A 146 -4.83 4.15 6.62
N SER A 147 -4.39 5.11 5.80
CA SER A 147 -4.27 6.51 6.23
C SER A 147 -5.60 7.15 6.66
N VAL A 148 -6.71 6.85 6.00
CA VAL A 148 -8.02 7.44 6.33
C VAL A 148 -8.54 6.85 7.64
N LEU A 149 -8.47 5.53 7.78
CA LEU A 149 -8.89 4.86 9.01
C LEU A 149 -7.98 5.20 10.19
N LEU A 150 -6.68 5.41 9.94
CA LEU A 150 -5.74 5.88 10.95
C LEU A 150 -6.09 7.29 11.42
N CYS A 151 -6.38 8.23 10.51
CA CYS A 151 -6.75 9.59 10.87
C CYS A 151 -8.03 9.62 11.72
N ASP A 152 -9.05 8.82 11.36
CA ASP A 152 -10.26 8.65 12.17
C ASP A 152 -9.98 8.05 13.54
N ALA A 153 -9.11 7.04 13.61
CA ALA A 153 -8.71 6.37 14.84
C ALA A 153 -7.80 7.23 15.72
N TRP A 154 -7.03 8.14 15.13
CA TRP A 154 -5.89 8.81 15.75
C TRP A 154 -6.23 9.45 17.10
N PRO A 155 -7.34 10.20 17.29
CA PRO A 155 -7.65 10.82 18.59
C PRO A 155 -7.81 9.83 19.74
N ASP A 156 -8.24 8.59 19.45
CA ASP A 156 -8.56 7.57 20.45
C ASP A 156 -7.45 6.53 20.66
N LEU A 157 -6.42 6.53 19.80
CA LEU A 157 -5.29 5.61 19.95
C LEU A 157 -4.47 5.97 21.20
N VAL A 158 -4.34 5.01 22.11
CA VAL A 158 -3.40 5.15 23.22
C VAL A 158 -2.03 4.76 22.70
N LEU A 159 -1.09 5.69 22.62
CA LEU A 159 0.25 5.46 22.06
C LEU A 159 1.35 6.07 22.95
N PRO A 160 2.57 5.51 22.94
CA PRO A 160 3.72 6.14 23.58
C PRO A 160 3.93 7.56 23.05
N GLY A 161 4.24 8.52 23.93
CA GLY A 161 4.36 9.93 23.55
C GLY A 161 5.37 10.19 22.43
N GLU A 162 6.50 9.46 22.42
CA GLU A 162 7.51 9.55 21.37
C GLU A 162 6.97 9.13 19.99
N LEU A 163 6.28 7.98 19.91
CA LEU A 163 5.60 7.53 18.69
C LEU A 163 4.53 8.54 18.26
N ARG A 164 3.72 9.02 19.21
CA ARG A 164 2.65 9.97 18.96
C ARG A 164 3.18 11.26 18.33
N VAL A 165 4.24 11.82 18.90
CA VAL A 165 4.89 13.03 18.39
C VAL A 165 5.51 12.78 17.01
N ALA A 166 6.17 11.64 16.81
CA ALA A 166 6.83 11.34 15.54
C ALA A 166 5.84 11.15 14.37
N TRP A 167 4.66 10.59 14.63
CA TRP A 167 3.63 10.33 13.63
C TRP A 167 2.64 11.49 13.43
N GLN A 168 2.52 12.43 14.38
CA GLN A 168 1.56 13.54 14.30
C GLN A 168 1.69 14.36 13.01
N PRO A 169 2.89 14.75 12.52
CA PRO A 169 3.01 15.52 11.28
C PRO A 169 2.41 14.81 10.06
N LEU A 170 2.47 13.48 10.02
CA LEU A 170 1.92 12.67 8.92
C LEU A 170 0.38 12.70 8.92
N ILE A 171 -0.23 12.74 10.11
CA ILE A 171 -1.67 12.84 10.28
C ILE A 171 -2.14 14.24 9.89
N ASP A 172 -1.41 15.26 10.35
CA ASP A 172 -1.70 16.65 10.03
C ASP A 172 -1.60 16.89 8.51
N GLU A 173 -0.59 16.31 7.84
CA GLU A 173 -0.43 16.40 6.39
C GLU A 173 -1.63 15.86 5.62
N VAL A 174 -2.17 14.70 6.01
CA VAL A 174 -3.35 14.11 5.36
C VAL A 174 -4.60 14.98 5.60
N LEU A 175 -4.79 15.46 6.84
CA LEU A 175 -5.94 16.29 7.19
C LEU A 175 -5.89 17.68 6.52
N ILE A 176 -4.70 18.26 6.36
CA ILE A 176 -4.49 19.53 5.65
C ILE A 176 -4.56 19.34 4.14
N GLY A 177 -3.98 18.25 3.61
CA GLY A 177 -4.02 17.90 2.19
C GLY A 177 -5.44 17.67 1.69
N ALA A 178 -6.33 17.12 2.52
CA ALA A 178 -7.76 17.03 2.24
C ALA A 178 -8.48 18.40 2.16
N MET A 179 -7.85 19.47 2.67
CA MET A 179 -8.38 20.84 2.69
C MET A 179 -8.01 21.66 1.44
N LEU A 180 -7.06 21.20 0.61
CA LEU A 180 -6.72 21.83 -0.67
C LEU A 180 -7.60 21.22 -1.79
N PRO A 181 -8.39 22.02 -2.53
CA PRO A 181 -9.15 21.47 -3.67
C PRO A 181 -8.18 20.90 -4.71
N ALA A 182 -8.50 19.72 -5.23
CA ALA A 182 -7.75 19.07 -6.29
C ALA A 182 -7.50 20.07 -7.45
N PRO A 183 -6.30 20.12 -8.05
CA PRO A 183 -6.07 20.96 -9.21
C PRO A 183 -7.07 20.58 -10.31
N ALA A 184 -7.78 21.57 -10.84
CA ALA A 184 -8.71 21.38 -11.95
C ALA A 184 -8.01 20.63 -13.09
N PRO A 185 -8.71 19.72 -13.81
CA PRO A 185 -8.08 18.98 -14.90
C PRO A 185 -7.52 19.95 -15.93
N ALA A 186 -6.24 19.76 -16.29
CA ALA A 186 -5.60 20.51 -17.35
C ALA A 186 -6.38 20.30 -18.66
N LYS A 187 -6.68 21.40 -19.36
CA LYS A 187 -7.35 21.42 -20.65
C LYS A 187 -6.49 20.84 -21.76
#